data_AF-A0A1R1LFD3-F1
#
_entry.id   AF-A0A1R1LFD3-F1
#
_cell.length_a   1.000
_cell.length_b   1.000
_cell.length_c   1.000
_cell.angle_alpha   90.00
_cell.angle_beta   90.00
_cell.angle_gamma   90.00
#
_symmetry.space_group_name_H-M   'P 1'
#
loop_
_entity.id
_entity.type
_entity.pdbx_description
1 polymer ?
#
loop_
_entity_poly.entity_id
_entity_poly.type
_entity_poly.pdbx_seq_one_letter_code
_entity_poly.pdbx_strand_id
1 'polypeptide(L)'
;MLKLLNCWRARSYPPPLNIEQRVGEYLLELPRCTRNVVVASPRYDGSHYRGEVWADAAQILSWVEMHAKNVWSVGSEHQAARLSLPLWIRGADLENPQPSYLPPYFVDVLDHYVLDLVHRGWTTFWCPDCLEHHQHICIDDCDHQSVGNWSSWTSEWRCPKGHQLYYQEHELYYQEHELHLFT
;
A
#
# COMPACT_ATOMS: atom_id res chain seq x y z
N MET A 1 59.77 1.84 14.10
CA MET A 1 58.50 1.94 14.84
C MET A 1 57.51 2.69 13.97
N LEU A 2 56.48 1.98 13.50
CA LEU A 2 55.54 2.37 12.46
C LEU A 2 54.58 3.49 12.91
N LYS A 3 54.43 4.52 12.05
CA LYS A 3 53.33 5.50 12.13
C LYS A 3 52.03 4.83 11.67
N LEU A 4 51.14 4.51 12.59
CA LEU A 4 49.77 4.10 12.29
C LEU A 4 48.93 5.36 12.02
N LEU A 5 48.70 5.65 10.73
CA LEU A 5 47.71 6.62 10.28
C LEU A 5 46.32 5.98 10.37
N ASN A 6 45.50 6.47 11.29
CA ASN A 6 44.08 6.11 11.39
C ASN A 6 43.32 6.67 10.19
N CYS A 7 42.99 5.81 9.21
CA CYS A 7 41.99 6.09 8.18
C CYS A 7 40.58 5.97 8.77
N TRP A 8 40.10 7.03 9.41
CA TRP A 8 38.66 7.23 9.60
C TRP A 8 38.05 7.60 8.25
N ARG A 9 37.63 6.60 7.46
CA ARG A 9 36.67 6.84 6.37
C ARG A 9 35.37 7.27 7.04
N ALA A 10 35.15 8.57 7.14
CA ALA A 10 33.83 9.12 7.37
C ALA A 10 32.90 8.46 6.34
N ARG A 11 31.91 7.69 6.82
CA ARG A 11 30.77 7.36 5.97
C ARG A 11 30.19 8.70 5.55
N SER A 12 30.39 9.08 4.30
CA SER A 12 29.64 10.17 3.69
C SER A 12 28.19 9.73 3.71
N TYR A 13 27.45 10.19 4.72
CA TYR A 13 26.00 10.10 4.67
C TYR A 13 25.58 10.83 3.40
N PRO A 14 24.79 10.20 2.50
CA PRO A 14 24.21 10.94 1.41
C PRO A 14 23.48 12.15 1.99
N PRO A 15 23.55 13.33 1.34
CA PRO A 15 22.81 14.49 1.80
C PRO A 15 21.34 14.09 1.97
N PRO A 16 20.63 14.66 2.96
CA PRO A 16 19.21 14.37 3.15
C PRO A 16 18.48 14.63 1.84
N LEU A 17 17.73 13.62 1.38
CA LEU A 17 17.01 13.64 0.12
C LEU A 17 16.04 14.84 0.13
N ASN A 18 16.18 15.73 -0.85
CA ASN A 18 15.23 16.83 -1.01
C ASN A 18 13.90 16.22 -1.50
N ILE A 19 12.88 16.23 -0.63
CA ILE A 19 11.57 15.64 -0.91
C ILE A 19 10.95 16.26 -2.17
N GLU A 20 11.08 17.57 -2.37
CA GLU A 20 10.52 18.24 -3.56
C GLU A 20 11.20 17.77 -4.85
N GLN A 21 12.52 17.61 -4.80
CA GLN A 21 13.27 17.05 -5.92
C GLN A 21 12.80 15.63 -6.23
N ARG A 22 12.62 14.80 -5.20
CA ARG A 22 12.17 13.41 -5.35
C ARG A 22 10.76 13.30 -5.92
N VAL A 23 9.87 14.20 -5.50
CA VAL A 23 8.52 14.32 -6.09
C VAL A 23 8.61 14.63 -7.58
N GLY A 24 9.48 15.59 -7.97
CA GLY A 24 9.72 15.91 -9.37
C GLY A 24 10.25 14.72 -10.18
N GLU A 25 11.21 13.98 -9.63
CA GLU A 25 11.77 12.76 -10.26
C GLU A 25 10.68 11.71 -10.47
N TYR A 26 9.87 11.39 -9.45
CA TYR A 26 8.80 10.42 -9.58
C TYR A 26 7.77 10.81 -10.64
N LEU A 27 7.39 12.09 -10.71
CA LEU A 27 6.43 12.54 -11.73
C LEU A 27 6.97 12.45 -13.16
N LEU A 28 8.29 12.48 -13.35
CA LEU A 28 8.93 12.29 -14.65
C LEU A 28 9.07 10.82 -15.03
N GLU A 29 9.26 9.94 -14.05
CA GLU A 29 9.44 8.50 -14.26
C GLU A 29 8.11 7.75 -14.41
N LEU A 30 7.05 8.24 -13.77
CA LEU A 30 5.74 7.61 -13.81
C LEU A 30 5.11 7.70 -15.21
N PRO A 31 4.54 6.61 -15.73
CA PRO A 31 3.70 6.68 -16.91
C PRO A 31 2.49 7.57 -16.62
N ARG A 32 1.85 8.12 -17.66
CA ARG A 32 0.63 8.89 -17.46
C ARG A 32 -0.43 8.06 -16.71
N CYS A 33 -1.02 8.64 -15.67
CA CYS A 33 -2.14 8.03 -14.97
C CYS A 33 -3.32 7.84 -15.94
N THR A 34 -4.06 6.76 -15.77
CA THR A 34 -5.26 6.43 -16.54
C THR A 34 -6.47 6.50 -15.61
N ARG A 35 -7.66 6.14 -16.11
CA ARG A 35 -8.86 6.08 -15.29
C ARG A 35 -8.73 5.14 -14.09
N ASN A 36 -8.02 4.03 -14.24
CA ASN A 36 -7.97 2.96 -13.25
C ASN A 36 -6.54 2.84 -12.69
N VAL A 37 -6.39 2.98 -11.37
CA VAL A 37 -5.12 2.79 -10.67
C VAL A 37 -5.11 1.43 -10.00
N VAL A 38 -4.11 0.60 -10.27
CA VAL A 38 -3.96 -0.71 -9.62
C VAL A 38 -3.34 -0.51 -8.24
N VAL A 39 -4.17 -0.59 -7.20
CA VAL A 39 -3.76 -0.37 -5.81
C VAL A 39 -3.33 -1.66 -5.11
N ALA A 40 -3.73 -2.83 -5.65
CA ALA A 40 -3.21 -4.13 -5.24
C ALA A 40 -3.21 -5.12 -6.42
N SER A 41 -2.20 -5.99 -6.49
CA SER A 41 -2.02 -6.96 -7.57
C SER A 41 -1.08 -8.10 -7.14
N PRO A 42 -1.21 -9.33 -7.68
CA PRO A 42 -0.19 -10.37 -7.55
C PRO A 42 1.17 -9.98 -8.16
N ARG A 43 1.22 -8.91 -8.98
CA ARG A 43 2.46 -8.41 -9.59
C ARG A 43 3.34 -7.63 -8.63
N TYR A 44 2.80 -7.20 -7.49
CA TYR A 44 3.56 -6.49 -6.48
C TYR A 44 4.21 -7.49 -5.53
N ASP A 45 5.46 -7.25 -5.16
CA ASP A 45 6.22 -8.15 -4.30
C ASP A 45 5.56 -8.28 -2.91
N GLY A 46 5.58 -9.49 -2.34
CA GLY A 46 4.99 -9.76 -1.02
C GLY A 46 3.46 -9.72 -0.99
N SER A 47 2.80 -9.65 -2.15
CA SER A 47 1.36 -9.55 -2.26
C SER A 47 0.64 -10.84 -1.86
N HIS A 48 -0.38 -10.69 -1.03
CA HIS A 48 -1.36 -11.71 -0.65
C HIS A 48 -2.51 -11.84 -1.67
N TYR A 49 -2.47 -11.06 -2.75
CA TYR A 49 -3.54 -10.98 -3.74
C TYR A 49 -3.32 -11.97 -4.87
N ARG A 50 -4.39 -12.69 -5.24
CA ARG A 50 -4.49 -13.46 -6.50
C ARG A 50 -5.17 -12.65 -7.61
N GLY A 51 -6.08 -11.75 -7.25
CA GLY A 51 -6.73 -10.81 -8.15
C GLY A 51 -6.09 -9.42 -8.12
N GLU A 52 -6.62 -8.49 -8.92
CA GLU A 52 -6.20 -7.09 -8.86
C GLU A 52 -7.33 -6.21 -8.30
N VAL A 53 -6.94 -5.20 -7.53
CA VAL A 53 -7.85 -4.17 -7.00
C VAL A 53 -7.55 -2.86 -7.74
N TRP A 54 -8.55 -2.38 -8.46
CA TRP A 54 -8.46 -1.18 -9.30
C TRP A 54 -9.30 -0.07 -8.69
N ALA A 55 -8.70 1.07 -8.42
CA ALA A 55 -9.40 2.25 -7.92
C ALA A 55 -9.65 3.25 -9.05
N ASP A 56 -10.84 3.84 -9.09
CA ASP A 56 -11.13 4.91 -10.05
C ASP A 56 -10.39 6.20 -9.63
N ALA A 57 -9.54 6.71 -10.52
CA ALA A 57 -8.68 7.86 -10.28
C ALA A 57 -9.46 9.10 -9.84
N ALA A 58 -10.64 9.33 -10.41
CA ALA A 58 -11.46 10.49 -10.06
C ALA A 58 -12.10 10.32 -8.67
N GLN A 59 -12.46 9.10 -8.28
CA GLN A 59 -13.05 8.82 -6.98
C GLN A 59 -12.04 8.93 -5.83
N ILE A 60 -10.80 8.49 -6.04
CA ILE A 60 -9.77 8.51 -4.99
C ILE A 60 -9.01 9.83 -4.86
N LEU A 61 -9.12 10.75 -5.84
CA LEU A 61 -8.32 11.98 -5.88
C LEU A 61 -8.44 12.81 -4.59
N SER A 62 -9.65 13.10 -4.13
CA SER A 62 -9.84 13.90 -2.91
C SER A 62 -9.27 13.22 -1.66
N TRP A 63 -9.29 11.88 -1.64
CA TRP A 63 -8.73 11.12 -0.54
C TRP A 63 -7.20 11.17 -0.55
N VAL A 64 -6.54 10.96 -1.70
CA VAL A 64 -5.06 11.07 -1.78
C VAL A 64 -4.57 12.48 -1.46
N GLU A 65 -5.31 13.51 -1.85
CA GLU A 65 -4.97 14.91 -1.51
C GLU A 65 -5.03 15.15 0.00
N MET A 66 -6.08 14.64 0.65
CA MET A 66 -6.24 14.73 2.10
C MET A 66 -5.17 13.92 2.84
N HIS A 67 -4.89 12.71 2.35
CA HIS A 67 -3.86 11.83 2.90
C HIS A 67 -2.48 12.47 2.83
N ALA A 68 -2.12 13.04 1.68
CA ALA A 68 -0.86 13.73 1.47
C ALA A 68 -0.66 14.95 2.39
N LYS A 69 -1.75 15.63 2.75
CA LYS A 69 -1.72 16.78 3.67
C LYS A 69 -1.60 16.36 5.14
N ASN A 70 -2.25 15.26 5.52
CA ASN A 70 -2.47 14.93 6.93
C ASN A 70 -1.56 13.81 7.45
N VAL A 71 -0.88 13.06 6.58
CA VAL A 71 -0.06 11.91 6.97
C VAL A 71 1.40 12.14 6.63
N TRP A 72 2.27 11.95 7.62
CA TRP A 72 3.71 12.04 7.48
C TRP A 72 4.37 10.65 7.52
N SER A 73 5.30 10.41 6.60
CA SER A 73 6.14 9.20 6.57
C SER A 73 7.53 9.51 7.10
N VAL A 74 8.07 8.58 7.88
CA VAL A 74 9.45 8.67 8.39
C VAL A 74 10.47 8.53 7.25
N GLY A 75 10.17 7.72 6.22
CA GLY A 75 11.04 7.53 5.05
C GLY A 75 10.80 8.58 3.96
N SER A 76 11.89 9.17 3.44
CA SER A 76 11.84 10.18 2.38
C SER A 76 11.17 9.68 1.09
N GLU A 77 11.40 8.42 0.72
CA GLU A 77 10.80 7.79 -0.46
C GLU A 77 9.27 7.69 -0.32
N HIS A 78 8.80 7.15 0.81
CA HIS A 78 7.36 7.06 1.10
C HIS A 78 6.70 8.45 1.20
N GLN A 79 7.39 9.44 1.76
CA GLN A 79 6.86 10.79 1.84
C GLN A 79 6.78 11.44 0.46
N ALA A 80 7.80 11.28 -0.38
CA ALA A 80 7.80 11.75 -1.75
C ALA A 80 6.70 11.05 -2.59
N ALA A 81 6.52 9.74 -2.42
CA ALA A 81 5.50 8.96 -3.11
C ALA A 81 4.11 9.47 -2.73
N ARG A 82 3.85 9.66 -1.43
CA ARG A 82 2.59 10.22 -0.93
C ARG A 82 2.29 11.60 -1.52
N LEU A 83 3.28 12.50 -1.57
CA LEU A 83 3.10 13.84 -2.13
C LEU A 83 2.94 13.82 -3.66
N SER A 84 3.51 12.82 -4.34
CA SER A 84 3.44 12.67 -5.80
C SER A 84 2.11 12.10 -6.27
N LEU A 85 1.48 11.18 -5.51
CA LEU A 85 0.21 10.54 -5.85
C LEU A 85 -0.89 11.51 -6.32
N PRO A 86 -1.26 12.55 -5.55
CA PRO A 86 -2.32 13.47 -5.96
C PRO A 86 -1.97 14.23 -7.23
N LEU A 87 -0.69 14.58 -7.43
CA LEU A 87 -0.24 15.28 -8.63
C LEU A 87 -0.33 14.38 -9.86
N TRP A 88 0.07 13.12 -9.71
CA TRP A 88 -0.02 12.11 -10.75
C TRP A 88 -1.46 11.77 -11.13
N ILE A 89 -2.33 11.55 -10.15
CA ILE A 89 -3.76 11.24 -10.35
C ILE A 89 -4.51 12.41 -11.00
N ARG A 90 -4.17 13.66 -10.68
CA ARG A 90 -4.78 14.84 -11.32
C ARG A 90 -4.51 14.89 -12.83
N GLY A 91 -3.42 14.29 -13.29
CA GLY A 91 -3.06 14.19 -14.71
C GLY A 91 -3.71 13.02 -15.46
N ALA A 92 -4.65 12.30 -14.82
CA ALA A 92 -5.23 11.09 -15.36
C ALA A 92 -5.91 11.29 -16.73
N ASP A 93 -5.64 10.38 -17.65
CA ASP A 93 -6.38 10.22 -18.89
C ASP A 93 -7.61 9.35 -18.63
N LEU A 94 -8.74 10.00 -18.36
CA LEU A 94 -10.00 9.34 -17.97
C LEU A 94 -10.66 8.55 -19.12
N GLU A 95 -10.23 8.81 -20.37
CA GLU A 95 -10.72 8.11 -21.55
C GLU A 95 -9.95 6.81 -21.80
N ASN A 96 -8.79 6.63 -21.17
CA ASN A 96 -7.99 5.42 -21.31
C ASN A 96 -8.47 4.35 -20.30
N PRO A 97 -9.01 3.21 -20.76
CA PRO A 97 -9.52 2.17 -19.87
C PRO A 97 -8.42 1.27 -19.31
N GLN A 98 -7.19 1.33 -19.85
CA GLN A 98 -6.09 0.49 -19.39
C GLN A 98 -5.72 0.84 -17.95
N PRO A 99 -5.36 -0.13 -17.11
CA PRO A 99 -4.94 0.13 -15.75
C PRO A 99 -3.52 0.73 -15.69
N SER A 100 -3.33 1.72 -14.82
CA SER A 100 -2.02 2.24 -14.44
C SER A 100 -1.48 1.49 -13.22
N TYR A 101 -0.31 0.87 -13.38
CA TYR A 101 0.42 0.25 -12.28
C TYR A 101 1.31 1.26 -11.57
N LEU A 102 1.49 1.03 -10.27
CA LEU A 102 2.32 1.85 -9.40
C LEU A 102 3.68 1.19 -9.16
N PRO A 103 4.77 1.97 -9.03
CA PRO A 103 6.02 1.48 -8.51
C PRO A 103 5.90 1.00 -7.04
N PRO A 104 6.77 0.11 -6.54
CA PRO A 104 6.65 -0.50 -5.21
C PRO A 104 6.48 0.49 -4.05
N TYR A 105 7.25 1.57 -4.01
CA TYR A 105 7.19 2.58 -2.94
C TYR A 105 5.87 3.36 -2.90
N PHE A 106 5.12 3.39 -4.00
CA PHE A 106 3.75 3.91 -4.03
C PHE A 106 2.74 2.88 -3.51
N VAL A 107 2.95 1.61 -3.84
CA VAL A 107 2.13 0.49 -3.34
C VAL A 107 2.22 0.45 -1.82
N ASP A 108 3.41 0.54 -1.24
CA ASP A 108 3.62 0.54 0.22
C ASP A 108 2.84 1.67 0.94
N VAL A 109 2.66 2.82 0.27
CA VAL A 109 1.88 3.94 0.82
C VAL A 109 0.38 3.64 0.81
N LEU A 110 -0.10 2.86 -0.16
CA LEU A 110 -1.52 2.57 -0.39
C LEU A 110 -1.99 1.26 0.22
N ASP A 111 -1.10 0.28 0.41
CA ASP A 111 -1.42 -1.08 0.81
C ASP A 111 -2.26 -1.12 2.10
N HIS A 112 -1.87 -0.33 3.10
CA HIS A 112 -2.58 -0.18 4.37
C HIS A 112 -4.01 0.40 4.25
N TYR A 113 -4.37 0.94 3.09
CA TYR A 113 -5.66 1.60 2.84
C TYR A 113 -6.50 0.88 1.80
N VAL A 114 -6.03 -0.23 1.22
CA VAL A 114 -6.79 -0.93 0.17
C VAL A 114 -8.16 -1.32 0.69
N LEU A 115 -8.25 -1.94 1.88
CA LEU A 115 -9.53 -2.30 2.51
C LEU A 115 -10.46 -1.09 2.74
N ASP A 116 -9.92 0.07 3.10
CA ASP A 116 -10.70 1.30 3.26
C ASP A 116 -11.29 1.78 1.93
N LEU A 117 -10.51 1.71 0.84
CA LEU A 117 -10.98 2.04 -0.51
C LEU A 117 -12.08 1.07 -0.96
N VAL A 118 -11.92 -0.21 -0.63
CA VAL A 118 -12.94 -1.25 -0.89
C VAL A 118 -14.24 -0.94 -0.16
N HIS A 119 -14.20 -0.68 1.14
CA HIS A 119 -15.40 -0.38 1.92
C HIS A 119 -16.13 0.89 1.47
N ARG A 120 -15.42 1.84 0.87
CA ARG A 120 -16.01 3.05 0.29
C ARG A 120 -16.69 2.82 -1.06
N GLY A 121 -16.51 1.62 -1.65
CA GLY A 121 -17.04 1.29 -2.97
C GLY A 121 -16.32 2.00 -4.10
N TRP A 122 -15.05 2.40 -3.89
CA TRP A 122 -14.26 3.12 -4.89
C TRP A 122 -13.39 2.22 -5.77
N THR A 123 -13.57 0.90 -5.62
CA THR A 123 -12.73 -0.11 -6.26
C THR A 123 -13.55 -1.06 -7.11
N THR A 124 -12.91 -1.58 -8.14
CA THR A 124 -13.35 -2.78 -8.88
C THR A 124 -12.27 -3.85 -8.78
N PHE A 125 -12.66 -5.10 -8.96
CA PHE A 125 -11.80 -6.25 -8.75
C PHE A 125 -11.69 -7.07 -10.01
N TRP A 126 -10.48 -7.29 -10.51
CA TRP A 126 -10.23 -8.24 -11.58
C TRP A 126 -10.06 -9.64 -10.98
N CYS A 127 -10.91 -10.59 -11.39
CA CYS A 127 -10.78 -11.99 -11.01
C CYS A 127 -10.12 -12.79 -12.14
N PRO A 128 -8.94 -13.39 -11.91
CA PRO A 128 -8.23 -14.15 -12.95
C PRO A 128 -8.97 -15.43 -13.35
N ASP A 129 -9.74 -16.03 -12.43
CA ASP A 129 -10.50 -17.25 -12.68
C ASP A 129 -11.81 -16.96 -13.45
N CYS A 130 -12.44 -15.80 -13.21
CA CYS A 130 -13.63 -15.38 -13.97
C CYS A 130 -13.31 -14.70 -15.30
N LEU A 131 -12.10 -14.12 -15.43
CA LEU A 131 -11.72 -13.22 -16.53
C LEU A 131 -12.65 -12.01 -16.69
N GLU A 132 -13.15 -11.48 -15.57
CA GLU A 132 -14.03 -10.32 -15.56
C GLU A 132 -13.82 -9.43 -14.32
N HIS A 133 -14.35 -8.21 -14.39
CA HIS A 133 -14.35 -7.27 -13.27
C HIS A 133 -15.62 -7.44 -12.42
N HIS A 134 -15.44 -7.35 -11.11
CA HIS A 134 -16.52 -7.35 -10.13
C HIS A 134 -16.50 -6.06 -9.33
N GLN A 135 -17.67 -5.46 -9.09
CA GLN A 135 -17.82 -4.30 -8.20
C GLN A 135 -17.98 -4.71 -6.73
N HIS A 136 -18.45 -5.94 -6.50
CA HIS A 136 -18.72 -6.47 -5.17
C HIS A 136 -17.89 -7.74 -4.98
N ILE A 137 -17.35 -7.89 -3.77
CA ILE A 137 -16.62 -9.07 -3.32
C ILE A 137 -17.17 -9.49 -1.96
N CYS A 138 -16.96 -10.75 -1.62
CA CYS A 138 -17.16 -11.27 -0.26
C CYS A 138 -15.86 -11.07 0.51
N ILE A 139 -15.93 -10.45 1.69
CA ILE A 139 -14.81 -10.28 2.60
C ILE A 139 -15.19 -11.00 3.88
N ASP A 140 -14.40 -11.99 4.26
CA ASP A 140 -14.65 -12.80 5.43
C ASP A 140 -13.37 -12.91 6.28
N ASP A 141 -13.54 -12.84 7.59
CA ASP A 141 -12.54 -13.29 8.56
C ASP A 141 -12.99 -14.64 9.11
N CYS A 142 -12.11 -15.64 9.02
CA CYS A 142 -12.40 -17.01 9.40
C CYS A 142 -11.31 -17.61 10.30
N ASP A 143 -11.58 -18.80 10.81
CA ASP A 143 -10.65 -19.59 11.64
C ASP A 143 -10.09 -18.84 12.84
N HIS A 144 -10.90 -17.97 13.46
CA HIS A 144 -10.52 -17.25 14.67
C HIS A 144 -10.21 -18.22 15.81
N GLN A 145 -8.97 -18.19 16.28
CA GLN A 145 -8.49 -18.93 17.45
C GLN A 145 -7.88 -17.96 18.46
N SER A 146 -8.10 -18.21 19.74
CA SER A 146 -7.45 -17.43 20.80
C SER A 146 -7.08 -18.35 21.96
N VAL A 147 -5.80 -18.31 22.35
CA VAL A 147 -5.25 -19.11 23.46
C VAL A 147 -4.34 -18.22 24.30
N GLY A 148 -4.75 -17.92 25.53
CA GLY A 148 -4.01 -17.03 26.42
C GLY A 148 -3.83 -15.64 25.82
N ASN A 149 -2.58 -15.22 25.66
CA ASN A 149 -2.22 -13.93 25.08
C ASN A 149 -1.94 -14.00 23.56
N TRP A 150 -2.39 -15.05 22.88
CA TRP A 150 -2.24 -15.22 21.44
C TRP A 150 -3.61 -15.30 20.77
N SER A 151 -3.74 -14.67 19.60
CA SER A 151 -4.90 -14.76 18.71
C SER A 151 -4.43 -14.96 17.27
N SER A 152 -5.15 -15.76 16.49
CA SER A 152 -4.96 -15.90 15.05
C SER A 152 -6.29 -15.92 14.32
N TRP A 153 -6.26 -15.48 13.06
CA TRP A 153 -7.40 -15.50 12.14
C TRP A 153 -6.91 -15.44 10.70
N THR A 154 -7.78 -15.77 9.76
CA THR A 154 -7.51 -15.69 8.33
C THR A 154 -8.45 -14.71 7.68
N SER A 155 -7.92 -13.75 6.92
CA SER A 155 -8.71 -12.84 6.09
C SER A 155 -8.75 -13.34 4.64
N GLU A 156 -9.95 -13.60 4.13
CA GLU A 156 -10.18 -14.08 2.76
C GLU A 156 -11.09 -13.15 1.98
N TRP A 157 -10.71 -12.81 0.74
CA TRP A 157 -11.59 -12.10 -0.19
C TRP A 157 -11.94 -13.00 -1.36
N ARG A 158 -13.21 -13.00 -1.76
CA ARG A 158 -13.74 -13.85 -2.84
C ARG A 158 -14.58 -13.04 -3.83
N CYS A 159 -14.48 -13.39 -5.11
CA CYS A 159 -15.41 -12.85 -6.10
C CYS A 159 -16.83 -13.42 -5.90
N PRO A 160 -17.86 -12.88 -6.57
CA PRO A 160 -19.23 -13.39 -6.46
C PRO A 160 -19.42 -14.87 -6.87
N LYS A 161 -18.49 -15.44 -7.64
CA LYS A 161 -18.50 -16.87 -8.01
C LYS A 161 -17.76 -17.76 -6.99
N GLY A 162 -17.22 -17.18 -5.92
CA GLY A 162 -16.50 -17.89 -4.86
C GLY A 162 -15.00 -18.09 -5.11
N HIS A 163 -14.43 -17.58 -6.21
CA HIS A 163 -12.98 -17.65 -6.43
C HIS A 163 -12.22 -16.71 -5.50
N GLN A 164 -11.14 -17.20 -4.91
CA GLN A 164 -10.30 -16.45 -3.98
C GLN A 164 -9.48 -15.36 -4.69
N LEU A 165 -9.55 -14.15 -4.19
CA LEU A 165 -8.87 -12.95 -4.69
C LEU A 165 -7.75 -12.47 -3.75
N TYR A 166 -7.85 -12.78 -2.45
CA TYR A 166 -6.89 -12.41 -1.41
C TYR A 166 -6.91 -13.45 -0.30
N TYR A 167 -5.75 -13.68 0.32
CA TYR A 167 -5.58 -14.55 1.47
C TYR A 167 -4.42 -14.13 2.34
N GLN A 168 -4.69 -13.87 3.62
CA GLN A 168 -3.64 -13.62 4.60
C GLN A 168 -4.00 -14.28 5.95
N GLU A 169 -3.03 -15.00 6.50
CA GLU A 169 -3.07 -15.47 7.89
C GLU A 169 -2.50 -14.38 8.79
N HIS A 170 -3.18 -14.15 9.91
CA HIS A 170 -2.82 -13.17 10.91
C HIS A 170 -2.56 -13.84 12.24
N GLU A 171 -1.51 -13.38 12.93
CA GLU A 171 -1.23 -13.75 14.30
C GLU A 171 -0.94 -12.48 15.12
N LEU A 172 -1.44 -12.46 16.34
CA LEU A 172 -1.25 -11.35 17.26
C LEU A 172 -0.96 -11.88 18.67
N TYR A 173 0.10 -11.35 19.27
CA TYR A 173 0.49 -11.63 20.65
C TYR A 173 0.28 -10.37 21.50
N TYR A 174 -0.59 -10.47 22.50
CA TYR A 174 -0.82 -9.42 23.48
C TYR A 174 0.29 -9.46 24.54
N GLN A 175 0.84 -8.31 24.92
CA GLN A 175 1.67 -8.18 26.11
C GLN A 175 0.76 -7.83 27.29
N GLU A 176 0.65 -8.73 28.27
CA GLU A 176 0.04 -8.40 29.56
C GLU A 176 1.01 -7.49 30.32
N HIS A 177 0.71 -6.19 30.38
CA HIS A 177 1.34 -5.33 31.36
C HIS A 177 0.71 -5.65 32.72
N GLU A 178 1.39 -6.44 33.53
CA GLU A 178 1.10 -6.53 34.96
C GLU A 178 1.25 -5.12 35.56
N LEU A 179 0.11 -4.47 35.81
CA LEU A 179 0.06 -3.32 36.69
C LEU A 179 0.43 -3.84 38.09
N HIS A 180 1.72 -3.82 38.43
CA HIS A 180 2.15 -3.89 39.81
C HIS A 180 1.54 -2.68 40.51
N LEU A 181 0.36 -2.89 41.11
CA LEU A 181 -0.21 -2.00 42.11
C LEU A 181 0.80 -1.99 43.27
N PHE A 182 1.62 -0.94 43.31
CA PHE A 182 2.41 -0.60 44.48
C PHE A 182 1.43 -0.29 45.61
N THR A 183 1.18 -1.28 46.47
CA THR A 183 0.56 -1.11 47.80
C THR A 183 1.61 -0.75 48.82
#